data_AF-F4EWD0-F1
#
_entry.id   AF-F4EWD0-F1
#
_cell.length_a   1.000
_cell.length_b   1.000
_cell.length_c   1.000
_cell.angle_alpha   90.00
_cell.angle_beta   90.00
_cell.angle_gamma   90.00
#
_symmetry.space_group_name_H-M   'P 1'
#
loop_
_entity.id
_entity.type
_entity.pdbx_description
1 polymer ?
#
loop_
_entity_poly.entity_id
_entity_poly.type
_entity_poly.pdbx_seq_one_letter_code
_entity_poly.pdbx_strand_id
1 'polypeptide(L)' 'MHCENVKECICPKISCQNHGRCCACVIKHRTTDSLPYCLFPDNGGDKSNRNHYEVLKKRFESEK' A
#
# COMPACT_ATOMS: atom_id res chain seq x y z
N MET A 1 17.19 -4.45 -9.55
CA MET A 1 16.57 -3.58 -8.53
C MET A 1 16.88 -4.19 -7.16
N HIS A 2 17.72 -3.52 -6.37
CA HIS A 2 17.89 -3.88 -4.95
C HIS A 2 16.75 -3.19 -4.20
N CYS A 3 15.91 -3.98 -3.53
CA CYS A 3 14.83 -3.43 -2.71
C CYS A 3 15.33 -3.47 -1.27
N GLU A 4 15.73 -2.32 -0.75
CA GLU A 4 16.20 -2.24 0.62
C GLU A 4 15.02 -2.49 1.56
N ASN A 5 15.16 -3.55 2.36
CA ASN A 5 14.24 -3.82 3.45
C ASN A 5 14.38 -2.71 4.50
N VAL A 6 13.27 -2.29 5.10
CA VAL A 6 13.26 -1.21 6.07
C VAL A 6 13.16 -1.77 7.49
N LYS A 7 13.90 -1.17 8.43
CA LYS A 7 13.79 -1.49 9.86
C LYS A 7 12.45 -0.99 10.43
N GLU A 8 12.03 0.20 10.01
CA GLU A 8 10.78 0.81 10.44
C GLU A 8 9.75 0.73 9.31
N CYS A 9 8.80 -0.20 9.45
CA CYS A 9 7.71 -0.36 8.49
C CYS A 9 6.43 0.26 9.06
N ILE A 10 5.88 1.24 8.33
CA ILE A 10 4.64 1.94 8.72
C ILE A 10 3.37 1.08 8.61
N CYS A 11 3.47 -0.18 8.15
CA CYS A 11 2.32 -1.06 8.06
C CYS A 11 1.84 -1.45 9.47
N PRO A 12 0.57 -1.16 9.84
CA PRO A 12 0.09 -1.40 11.22
C PRO A 12 0.01 -2.90 11.58
N LYS A 13 0.06 -3.80 10.59
CA LYS A 13 0.04 -5.26 10.83
C LYS A 13 1.45 -5.77 11.18
N ILE A 14 1.88 -5.51 12.41
CA ILE A 14 3.21 -5.89 12.93
C ILE A 14 3.43 -7.41 12.92
N SER A 15 2.36 -8.21 13.09
CA SER A 15 2.43 -9.68 13.05
C SER A 15 2.61 -10.29 11.65
N CYS A 16 2.70 -9.48 10.60
CA CYS A 16 2.88 -9.98 9.23
C CYS A 16 4.31 -10.49 9.02
N GLN A 17 4.48 -11.72 8.51
CA GLN A 17 5.81 -12.28 8.16
C GLN A 17 6.59 -11.47 7.10
N ASN A 18 5.90 -10.59 6.35
CA ASN A 18 6.52 -9.71 5.35
C ASN A 18 6.79 -8.30 5.90
N HIS A 19 6.49 -8.01 7.18
CA HIS A 19 6.70 -6.70 7.78
C HIS A 19 8.18 -6.29 7.67
N GLY A 20 8.45 -5.09 7.15
CA GLY A 20 9.81 -4.62 6.83
C GLY A 20 10.44 -5.20 5.55
N ARG A 21 9.83 -6.21 4.91
CA ARG A 21 10.33 -6.89 3.70
C ARG A 21 9.66 -6.36 2.43
N CYS A 22 10.15 -5.24 1.91
CA CYS A 22 9.51 -4.46 0.84
C CYS A 22 9.16 -5.27 -0.41
N CYS A 23 10.11 -6.03 -0.99
CA CYS A 23 9.84 -6.90 -2.14
C CYS A 23 8.74 -7.94 -1.85
N ALA A 24 8.78 -8.58 -0.67
CA ALA A 24 7.80 -9.59 -0.30
C ALA A 24 6.40 -8.98 -0.07
N CYS A 25 6.34 -7.75 0.45
CA CYS A 25 5.10 -6.99 0.50
C CYS A 25 4.53 -6.73 -0.90
N VAL A 26 5.34 -6.22 -1.84
CA VAL A 26 4.89 -5.93 -3.21
C VAL A 26 4.39 -7.20 -3.90
N ILE A 27 5.14 -8.31 -3.84
CA ILE A 27 4.73 -9.59 -4.45
C ILE A 27 3.39 -10.06 -3.89
N LYS A 28 3.24 -10.11 -2.56
CA LYS A 28 2.00 -10.54 -1.91
C LYS A 28 0.82 -9.64 -2.28
N HIS A 29 1.01 -8.32 -2.18
CA HIS A 29 -0.07 -7.36 -2.34
C HIS A 29 -0.50 -7.25 -3.82
N ARG A 30 0.45 -7.35 -4.77
CA ARG A 30 0.16 -7.41 -6.22
C ARG A 30 -0.81 -8.52 -6.61
N THR A 31 -0.78 -9.66 -5.91
CA THR A 31 -1.67 -10.80 -6.18
C THR A 31 -2.97 -10.78 -5.37
N THR A 32 -3.21 -9.72 -4.59
CA THR A 32 -4.42 -9.54 -3.78
C THR A 32 -5.13 -8.25 -4.14
N ASP A 33 -6.39 -8.08 -3.74
CA ASP A 33 -7.08 -6.80 -3.87
C ASP A 33 -6.63 -5.80 -2.79
N SER A 34 -5.31 -5.57 -2.67
CA SER A 34 -4.77 -4.56 -1.77
C SER A 34 -3.36 -4.13 -2.14
N LEU A 35 -3.03 -2.86 -1.96
CA LEU A 35 -1.65 -2.36 -2.09
C LEU A 35 -0.85 -2.51 -0.78
N PRO A 36 0.49 -2.44 -0.83
CA PRO A 36 1.32 -2.23 0.37
C PRO A 36 0.95 -0.92 1.07
N TYR A 37 1.02 -0.90 2.42
CA TYR A 37 0.61 0.27 3.21
C TYR A 37 1.34 1.57 2.82
N CYS A 38 2.61 1.47 2.41
CA CYS A 38 3.42 2.61 1.99
C CYS A 38 3.06 3.19 0.61
N LEU A 39 2.18 2.54 -0.15
CA LEU A 39 1.76 3.02 -1.48
C LEU A 39 0.35 3.64 -1.48
N PHE A 40 -0.30 3.78 -0.31
CA PHE A 40 -1.59 4.44 -0.21
C PHE A 40 -1.44 5.94 0.12
N PRO A 41 -2.22 6.82 -0.53
CA PRO A 41 -2.69 8.04 0.13
C PRO A 41 -3.64 7.67 1.28
N ASP A 42 -3.77 8.51 2.32
CA ASP A 42 -4.69 8.26 3.44
C ASP A 42 -6.08 7.82 2.94
N ASN A 43 -6.48 6.61 3.30
CA ASN A 43 -7.63 5.91 2.74
C ASN A 43 -8.66 5.51 3.81
N GLY A 44 -8.55 6.06 5.02
CA GLY A 44 -9.46 5.73 6.13
C GLY A 44 -9.45 4.26 6.53
N GLY A 45 -8.42 3.49 6.14
CA GLY A 45 -8.27 2.07 6.46
C GLY A 45 -8.72 1.08 5.38
N ASP A 46 -9.41 1.51 4.31
CA ASP A 46 -9.80 0.64 3.19
C ASP A 46 -8.70 0.54 2.13
N LYS A 47 -8.07 -0.64 2.09
CA LYS A 47 -6.89 -0.96 1.28
C LYS A 47 -7.21 -1.54 -0.09
N SER A 48 -8.49 -1.65 -0.48
CA SER A 48 -8.88 -2.22 -1.77
C SER A 48 -8.37 -1.40 -2.95
N ASN A 49 -8.11 -2.05 -4.08
CA ASN A 49 -7.70 -1.33 -5.29
C ASN A 49 -8.80 -0.40 -5.80
N ARG A 50 -10.08 -0.77 -5.57
CA ARG A 50 -11.24 0.06 -5.90
C ARG A 50 -11.22 1.38 -5.11
N ASN A 51 -11.05 1.32 -3.80
CA ASN A 51 -10.99 2.54 -2.99
C ASN A 51 -9.78 3.40 -3.36
N HIS A 52 -8.63 2.77 -3.64
CA HIS A 52 -7.45 3.47 -4.13
C HIS A 52 -7.73 4.25 -5.43
N TYR A 53 -8.39 3.63 -6.40
CA TYR A 53 -8.79 4.28 -7.65
C TYR A 53 -9.69 5.50 -7.40
N GLU A 54 -10.72 5.37 -6.55
CA GLU A 54 -11.65 6.48 -6.26
C GLU A 54 -10.95 7.67 -5.58
N VAL A 55 -10.01 7.41 -4.67
CA VAL A 55 -9.22 8.48 -4.02
C VAL A 55 -8.34 9.21 -5.05
N LEU A 56 -7.65 8.47 -5.91
CA LEU A 56 -6.83 9.09 -6.98
C LEU A 56 -7.70 9.85 -7.98
N LYS A 57 -8.83 9.28 -8.38
CA LYS A 57 -9.79 9.91 -9.28
C LYS A 57 -10.24 11.25 -8.73
N LYS A 58 -10.69 11.30 -7.46
CA LYS A 58 -11.05 12.55 -6.79
C LYS A 58 -9.89 13.54 -6.78
N ARG A 59 -8.67 13.10 -6.43
CA ARG A 59 -7.51 13.99 -6.39
C ARG A 59 -7.25 14.68 -7.75
N PHE A 60 -7.29 13.94 -8.84
CA PHE A 60 -6.92 14.47 -10.16
C PHE A 60 -8.08 15.07 -10.95
N GLU A 61 -9.32 14.67 -10.67
CA GLU A 61 -10.51 15.17 -11.39
C GLU A 61 -11.25 16.28 -10.63
N SER A 62 -11.12 16.37 -9.30
CA SER A 62 -11.73 17.45 -8.50
C SER A 62 -10.90 18.75 -8.52
N GLU A 63 -9.72 18.76 -9.13
CA GLU A 63 -8.93 19.98 -9.37
C GLU A 63 -9.43 20.81 -10.59
N LYS A 64 -10.68 20.58 -11.05
CA LYS A 64 -11.35 21.37 -12.09
C LYS A 64 -12.43 22.29 -11.54
#